data_AF-A0A932CMK0-F1
#
_entry.id   AF-A0A932CMK0-F1
#
_cell.length_a   1.000
_cell.length_b   1.000
_cell.length_c   1.000
_cell.angle_alpha   90.00
_cell.angle_beta   90.00
_cell.angle_gamma   90.00
#
_symmetry.space_group_name_H-M   'P 1'
#
loop_
_entity.id
_entity.type
_entity.pdbx_description
1 polymer ?
#
loop_
_entity_poly.entity_id
_entity_poly.type
_entity_poly.pdbx_seq_one_letter_code
_entity_poly.pdbx_strand_id
1 'polypeptide(L)' 'MLVTTSPLVKTYTLDEFWELPEPEGRYKLELIRGVLFMVPPQTKRSMTQS' A
#
# COMPACT_ATOMS: atom_id res chain seq x y z
N MET A 1 -6.15 -19.24 -15.07
CA MET A 1 -6.42 -17.96 -15.78
C MET A 1 -5.51 -16.91 -15.18
N LEU A 2 -4.58 -16.34 -15.96
CA LEU A 2 -3.67 -15.29 -15.51
C LEU A 2 -4.47 -13.98 -15.43
N VAL A 3 -4.83 -13.55 -14.21
CA VAL A 3 -5.50 -12.27 -13.99
C VAL A 3 -4.43 -11.20 -14.08
N THR A 4 -4.35 -10.52 -15.24
CA THR A 4 -3.37 -9.46 -15.47
C THR A 4 -3.88 -8.18 -14.83
N THR A 5 -3.41 -7.87 -13.62
CA THR A 5 -3.69 -6.57 -12.99
C THR A 5 -2.74 -5.53 -13.59
N SER A 6 -3.06 -5.07 -14.82
CA SER A 6 -2.39 -3.98 -15.56
C SER A 6 -0.86 -4.11 -15.80
N PRO A 7 -0.38 -3.98 -17.05
CA PRO A 7 1.05 -4.02 -17.39
C PRO A 7 1.87 -2.86 -16.77
N LEU A 8 1.22 -1.87 -16.14
CA LEU A 8 1.87 -0.74 -15.47
C LEU A 8 2.06 -0.96 -13.96
N VAL A 9 1.57 -2.07 -13.41
CA VAL A 9 1.79 -2.39 -11.99
C VAL A 9 3.17 -3.02 -11.86
N LYS A 10 4.13 -2.21 -11.39
CA LYS A 10 5.45 -2.72 -11.04
C LYS A 10 5.29 -3.68 -9.85
N THR A 11 5.77 -4.90 -10.03
CA THR A 11 5.80 -5.90 -8.95
C THR A 11 7.09 -5.76 -8.15
N TYR A 12 7.01 -6.00 -6.85
CA TYR A 12 8.14 -5.96 -5.92
C TYR A 12 8.27 -7.29 -5.18
N THR A 13 9.50 -7.72 -4.96
CA THR A 13 9.83 -8.76 -3.98
C THR A 13 9.71 -8.21 -2.56
N LEU A 14 9.75 -9.10 -1.57
CA LEU A 14 9.72 -8.68 -0.16
C LEU A 14 10.98 -7.89 0.21
N ASP A 15 12.14 -8.28 -0.31
CA ASP A 15 13.41 -7.59 -0.02
C ASP A 15 13.42 -6.19 -0.64
N GLU A 16 13.03 -6.05 -1.91
CA GLU A 16 12.91 -4.74 -2.56
C GLU A 16 11.91 -3.82 -1.85
N PHE A 17 10.85 -4.38 -1.25
CA PHE A 17 9.89 -3.61 -0.47
C PHE A 17 10.51 -3.01 0.80
N TRP A 18 11.39 -3.74 1.49
CA TRP A 18 12.07 -3.24 2.69
C TRP A 18 13.11 -2.16 2.38
N GLU A 19 13.61 -2.12 1.15
CA GLU A 19 14.54 -1.09 0.68
C GLU A 19 13.83 0.19 0.17
N LEU A 20 12.49 0.19 0.10
CA LEU A 20 11.75 1.38 -0.33
C LEU A 20 11.90 2.54 0.66
N PRO A 21 11.95 3.79 0.16
CA PRO A 21 11.92 4.95 1.04
C PRO A 21 10.59 5.03 1.79
N GLU A 22 10.62 5.63 2.98
CA GLU A 22 9.41 5.93 3.74
C GLU A 22 8.48 6.82 2.89
N PRO A 23 7.18 6.49 2.79
CA PRO A 23 6.23 7.25 1.98
C PRO A 23 6.04 8.68 2.53
N GLU A 24 5.90 9.65 1.64
CA GLU A 24 5.67 11.04 2.04
C GLU A 24 4.31 11.20 2.75
N GLY A 25 4.30 11.85 3.92
CA GLY A 25 3.07 12.18 4.65
C GLY A 25 2.65 11.11 5.67
N ARG A 26 1.35 10.83 5.77
CA ARG A 26 0.77 9.82 6.69
C ARG A 26 0.23 8.60 5.94
N TYR A 27 0.76 8.35 4.75
CA TYR A 27 0.41 7.18 3.94
C TYR A 27 1.23 5.98 4.42
N LYS A 28 0.73 4.77 4.16
CA LYS A 28 1.44 3.52 4.38
C LYS A 28 1.59 2.77 3.06
N LEU A 29 2.68 2.02 2.94
CA LEU A 29 2.87 1.10 1.82
C LEU A 29 2.59 -0.33 2.29
N GLU A 30 1.85 -1.10 1.50
CA GLU A 30 1.56 -2.50 1.76
C GLU A 30 1.91 -3.35 0.52
N LEU A 31 2.68 -4.42 0.71
CA LEU A 31 2.99 -5.40 -0.34
C LEU A 31 2.07 -6.62 -0.23
N ILE A 32 1.22 -6.84 -1.23
CA ILE A 32 0.28 -7.96 -1.25
C ILE A 32 0.47 -8.75 -2.55
N ARG A 33 0.96 -9.99 -2.44
CA ARG A 33 1.27 -10.88 -3.57
C ARG A 33 2.17 -10.23 -4.64
N GLY A 34 3.14 -9.43 -4.18
CA GLY A 34 4.08 -8.72 -5.06
C GLY A 34 3.55 -7.41 -5.63
N VAL A 35 2.33 -7.00 -5.29
CA VAL A 35 1.75 -5.71 -5.71
C VAL A 35 1.83 -4.71 -4.55
N LEU A 36 2.34 -3.51 -4.84
CA LEU A 36 2.47 -2.42 -3.87
C LEU A 36 1.21 -1.55 -3.85
N PHE A 37 0.61 -1.38 -2.69
CA PHE A 37 -0.55 -0.52 -2.44
C PHE A 37 -0.17 0.66 -1.55
N MET A 38 -0.67 1.85 -1.90
CA MET A 38 -0.57 3.05 -1.06
C MET A 38 -1.88 3.23 -0.29
N VAL A 39 -1.81 3.17 1.03
CA VAL A 39 -2.96 3.24 1.93
C VAL A 39 -3.01 4.63 2.56
N PRO A 40 -4.11 5.39 2.41
CA PRO A 40 -4.25 6.68 3.07
C PRO A 40 -4.35 6.54 4.59
N PRO A 41 -3.98 7.59 5.35
CA PRO A 41 -4.16 7.60 6.79
C PRO A 41 -5.62 7.35 7.16
N GLN A 42 -5.84 6.47 8.14
CA GLN A 42 -7.16 6.20 8.68
C GLN A 42 -7.65 7.44 9.41
N THR A 43 -8.65 8.15 8.87
CA THR A 43 -9.39 9.15 9.64
C THR A 43 -10.15 8.41 10.74
N LYS A 44 -9.70 8.54 11.99
CA LYS A 44 -10.48 8.08 13.13
C LYS A 44 -11.78 8.87 13.13
N ARG A 45 -12.89 8.23 12.78
CA ARG A 45 -14.22 8.80 13.01
C ARG A 45 -14.41 8.80 14.53
N SER A 46 -14.15 9.93 15.16
CA SER A 46 -14.49 10.15 16.56
C SER A 46 -16.00 10.03 16.69
N MET A 47 -16.49 8.86 17.08
CA MET A 47 -17.83 8.74 17.63
C MET A 47 -17.78 9.43 18.99
N THR A 48 -18.00 10.75 18.98
CA THR A 48 -18.51 11.45 20.16
C THR A 48 -19.91 10.91 20.38
N GLN A 49 -20.01 9.84 21.17
CA GLN A 49 -21.29 9.41 21.71
C GLN A 49 -21.72 10.50 22.69
N SER A 50 -22.78 11.22 22.32
CA SER A 50 -23.50 12.18 23.16
C SER A 50 -24.08 11.54 24.41
#